data_AF-A0A935S1T7-F1
#
_entry.id   AF-A0A935S1T7-F1
#
_cell.length_a   1.000
_cell.length_b   1.000
_cell.length_c   1.000
_cell.angle_alpha   90.00
_cell.angle_beta   90.00
_cell.angle_gamma   90.00
#
_symmetry.space_group_name_H-M   'P 1'
#
loop_
_entity.id
_entity.type
_entity.pdbx_description
1 polymer ?
#
loop_
_entity_poly.entity_id
_entity_poly.type
_entity_poly.pdbx_seq_one_letter_code
_entity_poly.pdbx_strand_id
1 'polypeptide(L)'
;MLLDGSFPASLIIPLAMSNASDVEGTIGLNDINIKGNIKTLSSQLNTNKPTGTITFNDVSFVVNDNKISIPTGKATVINNEVNLNGLNIDFAGSDLKVDLTINNWIENVFPAEYKPALNINGDIRSDKINLNTLIAIFDTEETTAKAAPAKSDVAVTNTEALLLIISVVF
;
A
#
# COMPACT_ATOMS: atom_id res chain seq x y z
N MET A 1 25.63 0.82 0.09
CA MET A 1 25.18 -0.02 1.20
C MET A 1 24.27 -1.07 0.60
N LEU A 2 24.62 -2.35 0.77
CA LEU A 2 23.69 -3.43 0.50
C LEU A 2 22.89 -3.64 1.79
N LEU A 3 21.57 -3.57 1.70
CA LEU A 3 20.68 -3.78 2.84
C LEU A 3 19.98 -5.13 2.63
N ASP A 4 20.49 -6.10 3.37
CA ASP A 4 19.89 -7.42 3.53
C ASP A 4 19.42 -7.57 4.97
N GLY A 5 18.18 -7.98 5.15
CA GLY A 5 17.65 -8.20 6.49
C GLY A 5 16.17 -8.54 6.50
N SER A 6 15.76 -9.29 7.53
CA SER A 6 14.35 -9.52 7.84
C SER A 6 14.00 -8.72 9.08
N PHE A 7 12.96 -7.90 8.95
CA PHE A 7 12.49 -7.01 10.01
C PHE A 7 11.07 -7.40 10.41
N PRO A 8 10.73 -7.37 11.70
CA PRO A 8 9.33 -7.43 12.12
C PRO A 8 8.52 -6.34 11.41
N ALA A 9 7.37 -6.69 10.85
CA ALA A 9 6.51 -5.73 10.16
C ALA A 9 6.10 -4.57 11.08
N SER A 10 6.01 -4.82 12.39
CA SER A 10 5.71 -3.82 13.43
C SER A 10 6.71 -2.66 13.50
N LEU A 11 7.92 -2.81 12.96
CA LEU A 11 8.89 -1.72 12.88
C LEU A 11 8.72 -0.85 11.62
N ILE A 12 8.12 -1.40 10.57
CA ILE A 12 8.07 -0.76 9.24
C ILE A 12 6.67 -0.22 8.92
N ILE A 13 5.63 -1.02 9.14
CA ILE A 13 4.26 -0.65 8.79
C ILE A 13 3.82 0.66 9.45
N PRO A 14 4.09 0.92 10.75
CA PRO A 14 3.72 2.20 11.36
C PRO A 14 4.44 3.42 10.78
N LEU A 15 5.61 3.24 10.16
CA LEU A 15 6.33 4.34 9.50
C LEU A 15 5.64 4.78 8.21
N ALA A 16 5.02 3.84 7.49
CA ALA A 16 4.26 4.11 6.28
C ALA A 16 2.80 4.47 6.57
N MET A 17 2.22 3.90 7.64
CA MET A 17 0.82 4.08 8.04
C MET A 17 0.76 4.25 9.56
N SER A 18 0.82 5.50 10.02
CA SER A 18 0.88 5.83 11.45
C SER A 18 -0.34 5.39 12.28
N ASN A 19 -1.49 5.15 11.64
CA ASN A 19 -2.72 4.65 12.27
C ASN A 19 -2.83 3.12 12.26
N ALA A 20 -1.82 2.40 11.78
CA ALA A 20 -1.79 0.94 11.83
C ALA A 20 -1.57 0.44 13.26
N SER A 21 -2.32 -0.60 13.64
CA SER A 21 -2.23 -1.28 14.93
C SER A 21 -2.18 -2.80 14.73
N ASP A 22 -1.93 -3.56 15.80
CA ASP A 22 -1.89 -5.03 15.80
C ASP A 22 -1.05 -5.62 14.65
N VAL A 23 0.15 -5.06 14.48
CA VAL A 23 1.04 -5.41 13.37
C VAL A 23 1.82 -6.69 13.66
N GLU A 24 1.69 -7.66 12.76
CA GLU A 24 2.35 -8.97 12.80
C GLU A 24 3.07 -9.29 11.49
N GLY A 25 3.93 -10.33 11.52
CA GLY A 25 4.65 -10.83 10.36
C GLY A 25 6.03 -10.21 10.16
N THR A 26 6.64 -10.53 9.02
CA THR A 26 8.01 -10.08 8.69
C THR A 26 8.09 -9.49 7.29
N ILE A 27 8.91 -8.46 7.16
CA ILE A 27 9.27 -7.84 5.89
C ILE A 27 10.76 -8.06 5.68
N GLY A 28 11.09 -8.80 4.62
CA GLY A 28 12.45 -9.02 4.15
C GLY A 28 12.85 -7.95 3.15
N LEU A 29 14.05 -7.41 3.31
CA LEU A 29 14.76 -6.61 2.33
C LEU A 29 15.90 -7.48 1.81
N ASN A 30 15.90 -7.79 0.52
CA ASN A 30 16.90 -8.65 -0.10
C ASN A 30 17.51 -7.93 -1.30
N ASP A 31 18.83 -7.84 -1.28
CA ASP A 31 19.69 -7.17 -2.25
C ASP A 31 19.32 -5.70 -2.47
N ILE A 32 18.81 -5.00 -1.43
CA ILE A 32 18.47 -3.58 -1.54
C ILE A 32 19.76 -2.76 -1.60
N ASN A 33 20.19 -2.46 -2.82
CA ASN A 33 21.39 -1.69 -3.09
C ASN A 33 21.10 -0.19 -3.06
N ILE A 34 21.48 0.43 -1.95
CA ILE A 34 21.40 1.87 -1.74
C ILE A 34 22.80 2.46 -1.96
N LYS A 35 22.97 3.21 -3.05
CA LYS A 35 24.24 3.89 -3.34
C LYS A 35 24.14 5.36 -2.91
N GLY A 36 25.05 5.81 -2.04
CA GLY A 36 25.01 7.15 -1.45
C GLY A 36 24.56 7.15 0.01
N ASN A 37 24.37 8.34 0.60
CA ASN A 37 23.81 8.49 1.95
C ASN A 37 22.29 8.72 1.88
N ILE A 38 21.56 8.43 2.96
CA ILE A 38 20.08 8.50 2.96
C ILE A 38 19.58 9.91 2.60
N LYS A 39 20.24 10.97 3.08
CA LYS A 39 19.89 12.37 2.74
C LYS A 39 20.04 12.68 1.26
N THR A 40 21.02 12.06 0.58
CA THR A 40 21.23 12.22 -0.85
C THR A 40 20.21 11.43 -1.65
N LEU A 41 19.67 10.32 -1.13
CA LEU A 41 18.65 9.53 -1.84
C LEU A 41 17.37 10.33 -2.08
N SER A 42 17.01 11.16 -1.09
CA SER A 42 15.84 12.02 -1.10
C SER A 42 16.07 13.36 -1.80
N SER A 43 17.17 13.51 -2.56
CA SER A 43 17.50 14.74 -3.30
C SER A 43 17.21 14.58 -4.79
N GLN A 44 16.80 15.66 -5.45
CA GLN A 44 16.53 15.67 -6.91
C GLN A 44 17.76 15.29 -7.75
N LEU A 45 18.96 15.48 -7.22
CA LEU A 45 20.23 15.25 -7.91
C LEU A 45 20.74 13.81 -7.78
N ASN A 46 19.97 12.93 -7.11
CA ASN A 46 20.41 11.56 -6.93
C ASN A 46 20.39 10.77 -8.25
N THR A 47 21.57 10.37 -8.70
CA THR A 47 21.75 9.46 -9.84
C THR A 47 21.80 7.99 -9.41
N ASN A 48 21.92 7.74 -8.11
CA ASN A 48 22.14 6.45 -7.50
C ASN A 48 20.85 5.96 -6.83
N LYS A 49 19.89 5.56 -7.65
CA LYS A 49 18.57 5.13 -7.19
C LYS A 49 18.59 3.66 -6.72
N PRO A 50 17.80 3.33 -5.68
CA PRO A 50 17.81 2.00 -5.08
C PRO A 50 17.33 0.93 -6.07
N THR A 51 17.87 -0.28 -5.91
CA THR A 51 17.38 -1.49 -6.59
C THR A 51 17.38 -2.65 -5.62
N GLY A 52 16.51 -3.64 -5.79
CA GLY A 52 16.53 -4.89 -5.02
C GLY A 52 15.13 -5.49 -4.90
N THR A 53 14.87 -6.26 -3.85
CA THR A 53 13.58 -6.90 -3.62
C THR A 53 13.10 -6.78 -2.19
N ILE A 54 11.79 -6.66 -2.03
CA ILE A 54 11.10 -6.65 -0.75
C ILE A 54 10.21 -7.90 -0.70
N THR A 55 10.25 -8.65 0.38
CA THR A 55 9.41 -9.83 0.57
C THR A 55 8.51 -9.62 1.79
N PHE A 56 7.25 -9.99 1.65
CA PHE A 56 6.27 -9.96 2.73
C PHE A 56 5.99 -11.41 3.13
N ASN A 57 6.14 -11.74 4.41
CA ASN A 57 5.82 -13.06 4.93
C ASN A 57 4.87 -12.91 6.12
N ASP A 58 3.64 -13.40 5.93
CA ASP A 58 2.55 -13.40 6.90
C ASP A 58 2.33 -12.03 7.56
N VAL A 59 2.41 -10.96 6.76
CA VAL A 59 2.24 -9.59 7.26
C VAL A 59 0.76 -9.34 7.50
N SER A 60 0.39 -8.90 8.69
CA SER A 60 -0.97 -8.42 8.94
C SER A 60 -0.98 -7.23 9.88
N PHE A 61 -1.99 -6.38 9.74
CA PHE A 61 -2.15 -5.17 10.54
C PHE A 61 -3.60 -4.69 10.48
N VAL A 62 -4.00 -3.84 11.42
CA VAL A 62 -5.35 -3.28 11.51
C VAL A 62 -5.30 -1.79 11.21
N VAL A 63 -6.14 -1.33 10.27
CA VAL A 63 -6.37 0.09 9.96
C VAL A 63 -7.87 0.36 10.06
N ASN A 64 -8.26 1.35 10.86
CA ASN A 64 -9.67 1.71 11.07
C ASN A 64 -10.55 0.48 11.40
N ASP A 65 -10.12 -0.34 12.37
CA ASP A 65 -10.78 -1.59 12.78
C ASP A 65 -10.85 -2.70 11.70
N ASN A 66 -10.21 -2.52 10.55
CA ASN A 66 -10.18 -3.50 9.49
C ASN A 66 -8.82 -4.18 9.41
N LYS A 67 -8.81 -5.50 9.58
CA LYS A 67 -7.63 -6.31 9.37
C LYS A 67 -7.28 -6.38 7.88
N ILE A 68 -6.04 -6.03 7.58
CA ILE A 68 -5.39 -6.23 6.29
C ILE A 68 -4.38 -7.37 6.49
N SER A 69 -4.39 -8.36 5.60
CA SER A 69 -3.41 -9.45 5.62
C SER A 69 -2.76 -9.61 4.25
N ILE A 70 -1.46 -9.84 4.27
CA ILE A 70 -0.60 -10.13 3.12
C ILE A 70 0.12 -11.44 3.44
N PRO A 71 -0.47 -12.60 3.11
CA PRO A 71 0.09 -13.90 3.48
C PRO A 71 1.50 -14.09 2.92
N THR A 72 1.67 -13.77 1.64
CA THR A 72 2.99 -13.76 0.99
C THR A 72 3.01 -12.70 -0.09
N GLY A 73 4.15 -12.06 -0.30
CA GLY A 73 4.29 -11.06 -1.34
C GLY A 73 5.73 -10.81 -1.73
N LYS A 74 5.92 -10.32 -2.95
CA LYS A 74 7.21 -9.81 -3.39
C LYS A 74 7.02 -8.50 -4.15
N ALA A 75 7.86 -7.53 -3.81
CA ALA A 75 8.06 -6.33 -4.60
C ALA A 75 9.48 -6.32 -5.18
N THR A 76 9.62 -5.75 -6.37
CA THR A 76 10.92 -5.40 -6.94
C THR A 76 11.11 -3.90 -6.87
N VAL A 77 12.24 -3.46 -6.33
CA VAL A 77 12.64 -2.06 -6.35
C VAL A 77 13.58 -1.85 -7.54
N ILE A 78 13.24 -0.95 -8.44
CA ILE A 78 14.09 -0.59 -9.58
C ILE A 78 14.06 0.93 -9.72
N ASN A 79 15.21 1.59 -9.65
CA ASN A 79 15.31 3.01 -9.97
C ASN A 79 14.37 3.92 -9.14
N ASN A 80 14.24 3.65 -7.83
CA ASN A 80 13.30 4.35 -6.92
C ASN A 80 11.81 4.12 -7.22
N GLU A 81 11.50 3.02 -7.89
CA GLU A 81 10.16 2.54 -8.16
C GLU A 81 9.96 1.20 -7.45
N VAL A 82 8.86 1.04 -6.71
CA VAL A 82 8.44 -0.25 -6.15
C VAL A 82 7.40 -0.85 -7.07
N ASN A 83 7.68 -2.03 -7.59
CA ASN A 83 6.76 -2.81 -8.40
C ASN A 83 6.25 -4.00 -7.59
N LEU A 84 4.96 -3.97 -7.28
CA LEU A 84 4.18 -5.05 -6.69
C LEU A 84 3.53 -5.81 -7.84
N ASN A 85 3.88 -7.08 -8.02
CA ASN A 85 3.30 -7.91 -9.07
C ASN A 85 2.60 -9.11 -8.43
N GLY A 86 1.29 -9.17 -8.60
CA GLY A 86 0.43 -10.25 -8.12
C GLY A 86 0.41 -10.37 -6.59
N LEU A 87 0.48 -9.25 -5.87
CA LEU A 87 0.38 -9.24 -4.42
C LEU A 87 -1.05 -9.63 -4.01
N ASN A 88 -1.20 -10.68 -3.22
CA ASN A 88 -2.49 -11.04 -2.65
C ASN A 88 -2.69 -10.32 -1.32
N ILE A 89 -3.82 -9.63 -1.19
CA ILE A 89 -4.20 -8.88 0.00
C ILE A 89 -5.60 -9.33 0.41
N ASP A 90 -5.73 -9.82 1.63
CA ASP A 90 -7.03 -10.04 2.27
C ASP A 90 -7.41 -8.75 2.98
N PHE A 91 -8.49 -8.12 2.53
CA PHE A 91 -8.95 -6.85 3.08
C PHE A 91 -10.48 -6.78 3.10
N ALA A 92 -11.05 -6.47 4.26
CA ALA A 92 -12.50 -6.24 4.39
C ALA A 92 -13.37 -7.42 3.90
N GLY A 93 -12.86 -8.66 4.04
CA GLY A 93 -13.52 -9.88 3.54
C GLY A 93 -13.45 -10.06 2.02
N SER A 94 -12.61 -9.28 1.34
CA SER A 94 -12.29 -9.38 -0.08
C SER A 94 -10.90 -9.96 -0.28
N ASP A 95 -10.73 -10.70 -1.36
CA ASP A 95 -9.45 -11.27 -1.77
C ASP A 95 -8.95 -10.46 -2.98
N LEU A 96 -7.99 -9.59 -2.75
CA LEU A 96 -7.51 -8.63 -3.75
C LEU A 96 -6.17 -9.10 -4.31
N LYS A 97 -6.07 -9.15 -5.64
CA LYS A 97 -4.83 -9.33 -6.37
C LYS A 97 -4.38 -7.98 -6.93
N VAL A 98 -3.21 -7.55 -6.52
CA VAL A 98 -2.73 -6.18 -6.71
C VAL A 98 -1.46 -6.19 -7.55
N ASP A 99 -1.51 -5.50 -8.68
CA ASP A 99 -0.40 -5.21 -9.58
C ASP A 99 -0.19 -3.69 -9.58
N LEU A 100 0.80 -3.17 -8.84
CA LEU A 100 1.01 -1.73 -8.67
C LEU A 100 2.46 -1.33 -8.87
N THR A 101 2.63 -0.13 -9.41
CA THR A 101 3.89 0.60 -9.52
C THR A 101 3.80 1.86 -8.66
N ILE A 102 4.69 1.97 -7.68
CA ILE A 102 4.78 3.11 -6.75
C ILE A 102 6.09 3.85 -7.01
N ASN A 103 5.99 5.10 -7.44
CA ASN A 103 7.13 5.97 -7.72
C ASN A 103 7.40 6.95 -6.58
N ASN A 104 8.67 7.36 -6.45
CA ASN A 104 9.10 8.37 -5.47
C ASN A 104 8.86 7.96 -4.01
N TRP A 105 8.93 6.66 -3.72
CA TRP A 105 8.62 6.15 -2.39
C TRP A 105 9.68 6.58 -1.35
N ILE A 106 10.97 6.68 -1.73
CA ILE A 106 12.03 7.10 -0.80
C ILE A 106 11.77 8.48 -0.23
N GLU A 107 11.40 9.45 -1.07
CA GLU A 107 11.17 10.84 -0.67
C GLU A 107 9.95 11.00 0.24
N ASN A 108 9.04 10.01 0.20
CA ASN A 108 7.83 9.97 1.01
C ASN A 108 8.01 9.15 2.31
N VAL A 109 8.91 8.17 2.34
CA VAL A 109 9.23 7.37 3.53
C VAL A 109 10.31 8.01 4.39
N PHE A 110 11.32 8.64 3.78
CA PHE A 110 12.44 9.27 4.49
C PHE A 110 12.31 10.79 4.48
N PRO A 111 12.82 11.50 5.51
CA PRO A 111 12.87 12.96 5.51
C PRO A 111 13.62 13.50 4.29
N ALA A 112 12.94 14.34 3.50
CA ALA A 112 13.42 14.90 2.25
C ALA A 112 13.22 16.42 2.22
N GLU A 113 14.17 17.17 1.65
CA GLU A 113 14.00 18.60 1.38
C GLU A 113 13.02 18.83 0.22
N TYR A 114 12.96 17.89 -0.72
CA TYR A 114 12.02 17.86 -1.83
C TYR A 114 11.11 16.63 -1.72
N LYS A 115 9.80 16.86 -1.67
CA LYS A 115 8.78 15.79 -1.62
C LYS A 115 7.92 15.82 -2.88
N PRO A 116 8.31 15.11 -3.96
CA PRO A 116 7.44 14.93 -5.11
C PRO A 116 6.21 14.10 -4.72
N ALA A 117 5.14 14.23 -5.50
CA ALA A 117 3.96 13.41 -5.34
C ALA A 117 4.30 11.91 -5.42
N LEU A 118 3.70 11.14 -4.51
CA LEU A 118 3.72 9.68 -4.56
C LEU A 118 2.79 9.25 -5.70
N ASN A 119 3.35 8.70 -6.78
CA ASN A 119 2.54 8.24 -7.90
C ASN A 119 2.33 6.73 -7.81
N ILE A 120 1.08 6.32 -7.61
CA ILE A 120 0.67 4.92 -7.53
C ILE A 120 -0.18 4.62 -8.76
N ASN A 121 0.27 3.69 -9.60
CA ASN A 121 -0.44 3.27 -10.80
C ASN A 121 -0.56 1.76 -10.83
N GLY A 122 -1.66 1.24 -11.38
CA GLY A 122 -1.79 -0.18 -11.69
C GLY A 122 -3.21 -0.71 -11.57
N ASP A 123 -3.31 -2.02 -11.41
CA ASP A 123 -4.56 -2.77 -11.41
C ASP A 123 -4.82 -3.43 -10.06
N ILE A 124 -6.09 -3.41 -9.64
CA ILE A 124 -6.59 -4.22 -8.55
C ILE A 124 -7.66 -5.14 -9.14
N ARG A 125 -7.51 -6.43 -8.93
CA ARG A 125 -8.44 -7.47 -9.38
C ARG A 125 -8.90 -8.27 -8.18
N SER A 126 -10.06 -8.89 -8.27
CA SER A 126 -10.58 -9.71 -7.18
C SER A 126 -11.48 -10.80 -7.72
N ASP A 127 -11.32 -12.02 -7.19
CA ASP A 127 -12.26 -13.11 -7.42
C ASP A 127 -13.47 -13.00 -6.48
N LYS A 128 -13.29 -12.31 -5.34
CA LYS A 128 -14.30 -12.10 -4.31
C LYS A 128 -14.17 -10.70 -3.71
N ILE A 129 -15.10 -9.83 -4.05
CA ILE A 129 -15.15 -8.45 -3.56
C ILE A 129 -16.40 -8.20 -2.70
N ASN A 130 -16.20 -7.64 -1.51
CA ASN A 130 -17.28 -7.17 -0.64
C ASN A 130 -17.37 -5.64 -0.71
N LEU A 131 -18.06 -5.14 -1.75
CA LEU A 131 -18.21 -3.71 -2.00
C LEU A 131 -18.91 -2.97 -0.85
N ASN A 132 -19.86 -3.60 -0.16
CA ASN A 132 -20.57 -2.96 0.95
C ASN A 132 -19.62 -2.63 2.09
N THR A 133 -18.75 -3.56 2.46
CA THR A 133 -17.74 -3.33 3.50
C THR A 133 -16.68 -2.35 3.01
N LEU A 134 -16.20 -2.47 1.76
CA LEU A 134 -15.22 -1.52 1.21
C LEU A 134 -15.76 -0.08 1.21
N ILE A 135 -16.99 0.13 0.71
CA ILE A 135 -17.63 1.44 0.71
C ILE A 135 -17.76 1.96 2.14
N ALA A 136 -18.28 1.17 3.08
CA ALA A 136 -18.43 1.60 4.47
C ALA A 136 -17.11 2.00 5.16
N ILE A 137 -15.97 1.46 4.72
CA ILE A 137 -14.64 1.83 5.25
C ILE A 137 -14.19 3.20 4.72
N PHE A 138 -14.54 3.53 3.48
CA PHE A 138 -14.16 4.79 2.84
C PHE A 138 -15.23 5.88 2.94
N ASP A 139 -16.47 5.48 3.22
CA ASP A 139 -17.61 6.33 3.55
C ASP A 139 -17.55 6.77 5.00
N THR A 140 -16.37 7.26 5.40
CA THR A 140 -16.24 8.08 6.60
C THR A 140 -16.95 9.40 6.34
N GLU A 141 -18.29 9.37 6.30
CA GLU A 141 -19.07 10.56 6.59
C GLU A 141 -18.59 11.08 7.93
N GLU A 142 -18.18 12.35 7.97
CA GLU A 142 -18.22 13.12 9.21
C GLU A 142 -19.54 12.81 9.89
N THR A 143 -19.48 12.28 11.11
CA THR A 143 -20.66 11.89 11.86
C THR A 143 -21.53 13.11 12.14
N THR A 144 -22.49 13.39 11.26
CA THR A 144 -23.66 14.19 11.59
C THR A 144 -24.92 13.38 11.34
N ALA A 145 -25.39 12.76 12.43
CA ALA A 145 -26.80 12.50 12.76
C ALA A 145 -27.67 11.72 11.74
N LYS A 146 -27.78 10.41 12.00
CA LYS A 146 -29.02 9.61 12.10
C LYS A 146 -30.20 10.03 11.18
N ALA A 147 -30.41 9.27 10.10
CA ALA A 147 -31.74 9.06 9.53
C ALA A 147 -31.92 7.59 9.08
N ALA A 148 -33.12 7.07 9.34
CA ALA A 148 -33.55 5.67 9.18
C ALA A 148 -33.72 5.23 7.70
N PRO A 149 -33.86 3.93 7.39
CA PRO A 149 -33.54 3.38 6.08
C PRO A 149 -34.67 3.63 5.06
N ALA A 150 -34.29 4.07 3.86
CA ALA A 150 -35.17 4.05 2.70
C ALA A 150 -34.74 2.89 1.77
N LYS A 151 -35.69 2.00 1.48
CA LYS A 151 -35.57 0.95 0.45
C LYS A 151 -35.24 1.59 -0.91
N SER A 152 -34.30 0.99 -1.63
CA SER A 152 -34.23 1.16 -3.09
C SER A 152 -33.74 -0.14 -3.72
N ASP A 153 -34.66 -0.81 -4.42
CA ASP A 153 -34.36 -1.85 -5.38
C ASP A 153 -33.63 -1.21 -6.57
N VAL A 154 -32.35 -1.52 -6.74
CA VAL A 154 -31.65 -1.28 -8.02
C VAL A 154 -30.82 -2.52 -8.35
N ALA A 155 -31.29 -3.27 -9.35
CA ALA A 155 -30.50 -4.29 -10.00
C ALA A 155 -29.34 -3.62 -10.76
N VAL A 156 -28.11 -3.89 -10.36
CA VAL A 156 -26.91 -3.45 -11.10
C VAL A 156 -26.44 -4.59 -11.99
N THR A 157 -26.89 -4.58 -13.24
CA THR A 157 -26.18 -5.20 -14.35
C THR A 157 -25.29 -4.15 -14.96
N ASN A 158 -23.97 -4.29 -14.87
CA ASN A 158 -23.00 -4.01 -15.95
C ASN A 158 -21.57 -4.26 -15.47
N THR A 159 -20.89 -5.12 -16.22
CA THR A 159 -19.45 -5.39 -16.15
C THR A 159 -18.72 -4.26 -16.85
N GLU A 160 -18.14 -3.32 -16.09
CA GLU A 160 -17.06 -2.46 -16.58
C GLU A 160 -15.95 -2.40 -15.53
N ALA A 161 -14.71 -2.62 -15.98
CA ALA A 161 -13.52 -2.58 -15.13
C ALA A 161 -13.37 -1.17 -14.54
N LEU A 162 -13.49 -1.06 -13.21
CA LEU A 162 -13.36 0.20 -12.50
C LEU A 162 -11.88 0.55 -12.33
N LEU A 163 -11.38 1.51 -13.12
CA LEU A 163 -10.07 2.12 -12.91
C LEU A 163 -10.18 3.06 -11.70
N LEU A 164 -9.74 2.61 -10.53
CA LEU A 164 -9.71 3.43 -9.31
C LEU A 164 -8.38 4.19 -9.23
N ILE A 165 -8.38 5.47 -9.63
CA ILE A 165 -7.23 6.37 -9.42
C ILE A 165 -7.35 6.95 -8.00
N ILE A 166 -6.69 6.34 -7.02
CA ILE A 166 -6.59 6.93 -5.69
C ILE A 166 -5.45 7.96 -5.71
N SER A 167 -5.79 9.24 -5.72
CA SER A 167 -4.86 10.32 -5.44
C SER A 167 -4.87 10.60 -3.94
N VAL A 168 -3.86 10.12 -3.20
CA VAL A 168 -3.65 10.54 -1.81
C VAL A 168 -2.73 11.75 -1.82
N VAL A 169 -3.27 12.92 -1.47
CA VAL A 169 -2.49 14.12 -1.19
C VAL A 169 -2.08 14.05 0.28
N PHE A 170 -0.77 13.97 0.53
CA PHE A 170 -0.19 14.11 1.87
C PHE A 170 0.03 15.58 2.22
#